data_AF-I9NRL7-F1
#
_entry.id   AF-I9NRL7-F1
#
_cell.length_a   1.000
_cell.length_b   1.000
_cell.length_c   1.000
_cell.angle_alpha   90.00
_cell.angle_beta   90.00
_cell.angle_gamma   90.00
#
_symmetry.space_group_name_H-M   'P 1'
#
loop_
_entity.id
_entity.type
_entity.pdbx_description
1 polymer ?
#
loop_
_entity_poly.entity_id
_entity_poly.type
_entity_poly.pdbx_seq_one_letter_code
_entity_poly.pdbx_strand_id
1 'polypeptide(L)'
;MREVVIVSAVRTAVGSFNGSLGSFSAVELGSMVIKEAIARAGIEKEKVEEVIFGNVLQAGLGQNPARQAAIKAGIPVEVPSYTVNKVCGSGLKTVNLAAQAIMSGDAEIVVAGGMESMTNAPYVLDSKVRQGLRMGHSQMKDTMIQDGLWCAFNDYHMGITAENVAAKFGITREAQDQLAFSSQQKAIKAIESGAFTKEILSVTIKGKKGDIIFDTDEYPKSDAMLEKIQALRTAFKKDGTVTAGNASGINDGAAALVLMSADKAKELGIKPMARIRSFAAAGVDPSIMGIGPVPAARKALAKAGLSVADLDLIEANEAFAAQFLAVGKELGFDQEKVNVNGGAIAIGHPIGASGARILVTLLHAMEARDAKVGLATLCIGGGQGVATIVERV
;
A
#
# COMPACT_ATOMS: atom_id res chain seq x y z
N MET A 1 -8.78 14.77 22.59
CA MET A 1 -7.65 14.51 21.67
C MET A 1 -7.83 15.42 20.47
N ARG A 2 -6.75 15.96 19.90
CA ARG A 2 -6.84 16.84 18.72
C ARG A 2 -7.44 16.05 17.54
N GLU A 3 -8.32 16.69 16.78
CA GLU A 3 -8.83 16.10 15.55
C GLU A 3 -7.73 16.15 14.48
N VAL A 4 -7.56 15.04 13.74
CA VAL A 4 -6.55 14.92 12.68
C VAL A 4 -7.25 14.85 11.34
N VAL A 5 -6.76 15.64 10.40
CA VAL A 5 -7.28 15.72 9.04
C VAL A 5 -6.19 15.45 8.01
N ILE A 6 -6.61 14.89 6.87
CA ILE A 6 -5.78 14.71 5.70
C ILE A 6 -6.09 15.86 4.74
N VAL A 7 -5.07 16.61 4.33
CA VAL A 7 -5.25 17.80 3.49
C VAL A 7 -4.77 17.61 2.05
N SER A 8 -3.93 16.59 1.80
CA SER A 8 -3.57 16.17 0.45
C SER A 8 -3.20 14.70 0.43
N ALA A 9 -3.37 14.06 -0.74
CA ALA A 9 -3.10 12.65 -0.97
C ALA A 9 -2.65 12.45 -2.42
N VAL A 10 -1.47 11.84 -2.62
CA VAL A 10 -0.81 11.70 -3.92
C VAL A 10 -0.12 10.35 -4.01
N ARG A 11 -0.08 9.76 -5.20
CA ARG A 11 0.74 8.58 -5.49
C ARG A 11 1.40 8.68 -6.86
N THR A 12 2.45 7.90 -7.07
CA THR A 12 2.88 7.59 -8.44
C THR A 12 1.85 6.66 -9.10
N ALA A 13 1.90 6.55 -10.43
CA ALA A 13 1.44 5.33 -11.07
C ALA A 13 2.24 4.12 -10.53
N VAL A 14 1.63 2.93 -10.55
CA VAL A 14 2.26 1.69 -10.12
C VAL A 14 2.96 1.05 -11.32
N GLY A 15 4.26 0.85 -11.17
CA GLY A 15 5.10 0.17 -12.15
C GLY A 15 5.01 -1.35 -12.00
N SER A 16 5.10 -2.07 -13.12
CA SER A 16 5.31 -3.52 -13.12
C SER A 16 6.75 -3.86 -12.71
N PHE A 17 7.00 -5.09 -12.26
CA PHE A 17 8.36 -5.58 -12.02
C PHE A 17 9.23 -5.46 -13.29
N ASN A 18 10.39 -4.82 -13.17
CA ASN A 18 11.25 -4.43 -14.30
C ASN A 18 10.56 -3.54 -15.36
N GLY A 19 9.50 -2.83 -14.97
CA GLY A 19 8.73 -1.95 -15.84
C GLY A 19 9.21 -0.50 -15.82
N SER A 20 8.28 0.43 -16.04
CA SER A 20 8.57 1.85 -16.25
C SER A 20 9.27 2.53 -15.08
N LEU A 21 9.02 2.10 -13.85
CA LEU A 21 9.66 2.66 -12.66
C LEU A 21 10.98 1.96 -12.27
N GLY A 22 11.41 0.93 -12.99
CA GLY A 22 12.56 0.10 -12.60
C GLY A 22 13.91 0.82 -12.54
N SER A 23 14.02 2.01 -13.15
CA SER A 23 15.23 2.85 -13.06
C SER A 23 15.27 3.76 -11.83
N PHE A 24 14.22 3.81 -11.02
CA PHE A 24 14.13 4.67 -9.84
C PHE A 24 14.25 3.86 -8.56
N SER A 25 15.09 4.35 -7.65
CA SER A 25 15.13 3.85 -6.28
C SER A 25 13.84 4.20 -5.54
N ALA A 26 13.49 3.41 -4.52
CA ALA A 26 12.34 3.70 -3.65
C ALA A 26 12.41 5.12 -3.06
N VAL A 27 13.62 5.57 -2.69
CA VAL A 27 13.89 6.91 -2.15
C VAL A 27 13.54 8.02 -3.15
N GLU A 28 13.82 7.83 -4.43
CA GLU A 28 13.49 8.81 -5.48
C GLU A 28 11.98 8.86 -5.74
N LEU A 29 11.32 7.70 -5.77
CA LEU A 29 9.86 7.65 -5.86
C LEU A 29 9.21 8.34 -4.66
N GLY A 30 9.72 8.08 -3.45
CA GLY A 30 9.29 8.72 -2.21
C GLY A 30 9.48 10.23 -2.22
N SER A 31 10.62 10.73 -2.69
CA SER A 31 10.88 12.18 -2.72
C SER A 31 9.93 12.91 -3.68
N MET A 32 9.57 12.28 -4.80
CA MET A 32 8.61 12.82 -5.76
C MET A 32 7.22 12.98 -5.14
N VAL A 33 6.68 11.95 -4.49
CA VAL A 33 5.34 12.02 -3.86
C VAL A 33 5.30 12.95 -2.66
N ILE A 34 6.38 13.03 -1.85
CA ILE A 34 6.47 13.98 -0.73
C ILE A 34 6.38 15.42 -1.25
N LYS A 35 7.19 15.75 -2.26
CA LYS A 35 7.22 17.08 -2.86
C LYS A 35 5.85 17.47 -3.43
N GLU A 36 5.21 16.55 -4.15
CA GLU A 36 3.91 16.79 -4.76
C GLU A 36 2.77 16.89 -3.73
N ALA A 37 2.78 16.04 -2.69
CA ALA A 37 1.76 16.10 -1.64
C ALA A 37 1.81 17.43 -0.87
N ILE A 38 3.00 17.96 -0.59
CA ILE A 38 3.18 19.28 0.02
C ILE A 38 2.68 20.39 -0.91
N ALA A 39 3.04 20.32 -2.20
CA ALA A 39 2.59 21.29 -3.18
C ALA A 39 1.05 21.32 -3.29
N ARG A 40 0.40 20.15 -3.33
CA ARG A 40 -1.08 20.05 -3.36
C ARG A 40 -1.75 20.46 -2.05
N ALA A 41 -1.07 20.32 -0.92
CA ALA A 41 -1.54 20.85 0.37
C ALA A 41 -1.47 22.38 0.44
N GLY A 42 -0.69 23.03 -0.43
CA GLY A 42 -0.50 24.47 -0.43
C GLY A 42 0.29 24.99 0.78
N ILE A 43 1.18 24.17 1.35
CA ILE A 43 2.04 24.56 2.48
C ILE A 43 3.50 24.71 2.07
N GLU A 44 4.20 25.55 2.82
CA GLU A 44 5.66 25.65 2.80
C GLU A 44 6.29 24.41 3.43
N LYS A 45 7.44 23.97 2.91
CA LYS A 45 8.12 22.75 3.39
C LYS A 45 8.64 22.92 4.81
N GLU A 46 8.94 24.15 5.18
CA GLU A 46 9.41 24.59 6.50
C GLU A 46 8.37 24.42 7.59
N LYS A 47 7.09 24.28 7.23
CA LYS A 47 6.02 23.99 8.19
C LYS A 47 5.86 22.50 8.49
N VAL A 48 6.53 21.61 7.76
CA VAL A 48 6.51 20.17 8.05
C VAL A 48 7.35 19.91 9.29
N GLU A 49 6.78 19.22 10.27
CA GLU A 49 7.46 18.94 11.54
C GLU A 49 8.02 17.53 11.62
N GLU A 50 7.50 16.59 10.82
CA GLU A 50 8.03 15.23 10.74
C GLU A 50 7.69 14.55 9.39
N VAL A 51 8.56 13.66 8.92
CA VAL A 51 8.28 12.76 7.79
C VAL A 51 8.38 11.30 8.20
N ILE A 52 7.27 10.56 8.07
CA ILE A 52 7.17 9.16 8.48
C ILE A 52 6.85 8.30 7.25
N PHE A 53 7.80 7.50 6.78
CA PHE A 53 7.65 6.77 5.51
C PHE A 53 7.83 5.26 5.65
N GLY A 54 6.90 4.51 5.06
CA GLY A 54 6.97 3.06 4.95
C GLY A 54 7.94 2.63 3.86
N ASN A 55 8.80 1.66 4.15
CA ASN A 55 9.66 1.01 3.16
C ASN A 55 10.09 -0.37 3.69
N VAL A 56 9.90 -1.44 2.92
CA VAL A 56 10.18 -2.81 3.40
C VAL A 56 11.56 -3.25 2.95
N LEU A 57 11.87 -3.13 1.67
CA LEU A 57 13.10 -3.65 1.08
C LEU A 57 14.23 -2.64 1.24
N GLN A 58 14.74 -2.55 2.48
CA GLN A 58 15.73 -1.54 2.87
C GLN A 58 17.19 -1.92 2.57
N ALA A 59 17.44 -3.17 2.13
CA ALA A 59 18.79 -3.68 1.93
C ALA A 59 19.56 -2.82 0.92
N GLY A 60 20.71 -2.29 1.33
CA GLY A 60 21.59 -1.51 0.46
C GLY A 60 21.12 -0.09 0.13
N LEU A 61 19.95 0.36 0.60
CA LEU A 61 19.45 1.72 0.32
C LEU A 61 20.18 2.81 1.10
N GLY A 62 21.04 2.46 2.06
CA GLY A 62 21.73 3.41 2.94
C GLY A 62 20.94 3.74 4.21
N GLN A 63 21.43 4.72 4.96
CA GLN A 63 20.85 5.10 6.25
C GLN A 63 19.47 5.76 6.07
N ASN A 64 18.48 5.27 6.81
CA ASN A 64 17.14 5.87 6.94
C ASN A 64 16.53 6.36 5.59
N PRO A 65 15.99 5.46 4.76
CA PRO A 65 15.40 5.81 3.47
C PRO A 65 14.38 6.96 3.52
N ALA A 66 13.53 7.04 4.55
CA ALA A 66 12.59 8.14 4.74
C ALA A 66 13.29 9.51 4.84
N ARG A 67 14.42 9.58 5.57
CA ARG A 67 15.25 10.78 5.66
C ARG A 67 15.85 11.16 4.31
N GLN A 68 16.34 10.17 3.57
CA GLN A 68 16.86 10.44 2.22
C GLN A 68 15.77 11.00 1.31
N ALA A 69 14.55 10.44 1.35
CA ALA A 69 13.42 10.90 0.56
C ALA A 69 13.00 12.32 0.95
N ALA A 70 12.92 12.62 2.25
CA ALA A 70 12.62 13.96 2.77
C ALA A 70 13.63 15.01 2.29
N ILE A 71 14.93 14.76 2.47
CA ILE A 71 15.99 15.67 2.02
C ILE A 71 15.96 15.85 0.50
N LYS A 72 15.79 14.77 -0.28
CA LYS A 72 15.67 14.86 -1.74
C LYS A 72 14.41 15.61 -2.19
N ALA A 73 13.33 15.60 -1.41
CA ALA A 73 12.13 16.41 -1.66
C ALA A 73 12.34 17.90 -1.32
N GLY A 74 13.46 18.23 -0.68
CA GLY A 74 13.81 19.58 -0.23
C GLY A 74 13.16 19.96 1.10
N ILE A 75 12.80 18.98 1.94
CA ILE A 75 12.44 19.24 3.33
C ILE A 75 13.69 19.77 4.07
N PRO A 76 13.57 20.78 4.95
CA PRO A 76 14.69 21.29 5.73
C PRO A 76 15.39 20.21 6.56
N VAL A 77 16.69 20.37 6.79
CA VAL A 77 17.50 19.37 7.49
C VAL A 77 17.12 19.24 8.97
N GLU A 78 16.49 20.26 9.54
CA GLU A 78 16.00 20.31 10.91
C GLU A 78 14.82 19.37 11.15
N VAL A 79 14.06 19.02 10.09
CA VAL A 79 12.84 18.21 10.19
C VAL A 79 13.18 16.73 10.39
N PRO A 80 12.81 16.10 11.52
CA PRO A 80 13.06 14.70 11.77
C PRO A 80 12.31 13.78 10.79
N SER A 81 12.84 12.58 10.63
CA SER A 81 12.18 11.54 9.81
C SER A 81 12.67 10.15 10.18
N TYR A 82 11.79 9.17 10.01
CA TYR A 82 12.11 7.77 10.25
C TYR A 82 11.38 6.83 9.30
N THR A 83 12.03 5.70 9.05
CA THR A 83 11.53 4.65 8.16
C THR A 83 10.80 3.59 8.97
N VAL A 84 9.59 3.23 8.54
CA VAL A 84 8.76 2.21 9.20
C VAL A 84 8.70 0.97 8.32
N ASN A 85 9.03 -0.19 8.91
CA ASN A 85 8.76 -1.48 8.30
C ASN A 85 7.71 -2.23 9.13
N LYS A 86 6.52 -2.34 8.54
CA LYS A 86 5.43 -3.23 8.96
C LYS A 86 4.95 -4.05 7.76
N VAL A 87 5.89 -4.53 6.95
CA VAL A 87 5.67 -5.24 5.67
C VAL A 87 4.64 -4.48 4.81
N CYS A 88 3.63 -5.15 4.26
CA CYS A 88 2.58 -4.52 3.43
C CYS A 88 1.90 -3.34 4.15
N GLY A 89 1.76 -3.44 5.48
CA GLY A 89 1.10 -2.46 6.35
C GLY A 89 1.87 -1.17 6.57
N SER A 90 3.11 -1.05 6.08
CA SER A 90 4.01 0.07 6.37
C SER A 90 3.38 1.42 6.03
N GLY A 91 2.96 1.61 4.78
CA GLY A 91 2.42 2.89 4.32
C GLY A 91 1.11 3.33 5.01
N LEU A 92 0.24 2.41 5.42
CA LEU A 92 -0.96 2.78 6.18
C LEU A 92 -0.64 3.00 7.67
N LYS A 93 0.34 2.26 8.21
CA LYS A 93 0.76 2.43 9.59
C LYS A 93 1.44 3.78 9.82
N THR A 94 2.16 4.33 8.85
CA THR A 94 2.76 5.67 8.97
C THR A 94 1.69 6.75 9.10
N VAL A 95 0.58 6.66 8.36
CA VAL A 95 -0.59 7.56 8.52
C VAL A 95 -1.14 7.48 9.94
N ASN A 96 -1.26 6.27 10.48
CA ASN A 96 -1.72 6.08 11.85
C ASN A 96 -0.72 6.60 12.89
N LEU A 97 0.59 6.52 12.63
CA LEU A 97 1.62 7.09 13.50
C LEU A 97 1.61 8.62 13.46
N ALA A 98 1.47 9.22 12.28
CA ALA A 98 1.30 10.65 12.10
C ALA A 98 0.06 11.16 12.86
N ALA A 99 -1.06 10.45 12.74
CA ALA A 99 -2.25 10.76 13.51
C ALA A 99 -2.00 10.67 15.03
N GLN A 100 -1.28 9.65 15.50
CA GLN A 100 -0.91 9.53 16.91
C GLN A 100 -0.08 10.72 17.41
N ALA A 101 0.94 11.14 16.65
CA ALA A 101 1.80 12.28 16.98
C ALA A 101 1.00 13.60 17.03
N ILE A 102 0.07 13.80 16.10
CA ILE A 102 -0.79 15.00 16.10
C ILE A 102 -1.78 14.96 17.27
N MET A 103 -2.36 13.79 17.57
CA MET A 103 -3.30 13.62 18.66
C MET A 103 -2.66 13.82 20.05
N SER A 104 -1.38 13.44 20.22
CA SER A 104 -0.59 13.68 21.44
C SER A 104 -0.09 15.11 21.56
N GLY A 105 -0.08 15.86 20.46
CA GLY A 105 0.44 17.24 20.41
C GLY A 105 1.95 17.32 20.17
N ASP A 106 2.58 16.21 19.77
CA ASP A 106 4.01 16.16 19.44
C ASP A 106 4.32 16.81 18.07
N ALA A 107 3.32 16.86 17.18
CA ALA A 107 3.42 17.54 15.90
C ALA A 107 2.09 18.18 15.47
N GLU A 108 2.14 19.16 14.56
CA GLU A 108 0.96 19.76 13.93
C GLU A 108 0.81 19.40 12.45
N ILE A 109 1.92 19.21 11.73
CA ILE A 109 1.95 18.90 10.30
C ILE A 109 2.95 17.79 10.04
N VAL A 110 2.46 16.66 9.54
CA VAL A 110 3.27 15.46 9.30
C VAL A 110 3.03 14.95 7.88
N VAL A 111 4.11 14.63 7.17
CA VAL A 111 4.02 13.92 5.89
C VAL A 111 4.16 12.43 6.16
N ALA A 112 3.13 11.67 5.79
CA ALA A 112 3.10 10.23 5.97
C ALA A 112 2.89 9.51 4.63
N GLY A 113 3.32 8.26 4.56
CA GLY A 113 3.11 7.48 3.35
C GLY A 113 3.99 6.25 3.29
N GLY A 114 4.28 5.80 2.08
CA GLY A 114 5.23 4.73 1.84
C GLY A 114 5.77 4.74 0.42
N MET A 115 6.88 4.05 0.24
CA MET A 115 7.60 3.91 -1.02
C MET A 115 8.16 2.49 -1.11
N GLU A 116 8.26 1.96 -2.32
CA GLU A 116 8.87 0.67 -2.57
C GLU A 116 9.40 0.60 -4.00
N SER A 117 10.55 -0.04 -4.17
CA SER A 117 11.08 -0.45 -5.47
C SER A 117 11.49 -1.92 -5.35
N MET A 118 10.55 -2.81 -5.65
CA MET A 118 10.78 -4.25 -5.61
C MET A 118 11.71 -4.69 -6.74
N THR A 119 11.69 -3.98 -7.87
CA THR A 119 12.62 -4.15 -8.98
C THR A 119 14.08 -3.96 -8.56
N ASN A 120 14.36 -3.06 -7.62
CA ASN A 120 15.73 -2.73 -7.20
C ASN A 120 16.20 -3.50 -5.96
N ALA A 121 15.44 -4.49 -5.50
CA ALA A 121 15.82 -5.32 -4.36
C ALA A 121 17.10 -6.12 -4.67
N PRO A 122 18.17 -6.01 -3.86
CA PRO A 122 19.42 -6.72 -4.14
C PRO A 122 19.35 -8.19 -3.75
N TYR A 123 20.28 -8.98 -4.27
CA TYR A 123 20.66 -10.24 -3.64
C TYR A 123 21.67 -9.98 -2.52
N VAL A 124 21.57 -10.74 -1.42
CA VAL A 124 22.50 -10.66 -0.28
C VAL A 124 23.16 -12.00 -0.02
N LEU A 125 24.35 -11.96 0.57
CA LEU A 125 25.00 -13.15 1.11
C LEU A 125 24.71 -13.29 2.61
N ASP A 126 24.81 -14.52 3.11
CA ASP A 126 24.70 -14.78 4.54
C ASP A 126 25.74 -13.98 5.35
N SER A 127 25.34 -13.52 6.53
CA SER A 127 26.20 -12.71 7.41
C SER A 127 27.55 -13.37 7.75
N LYS A 128 27.63 -14.72 7.74
CA LYS A 128 28.88 -15.48 7.93
C LYS A 128 29.96 -15.11 6.93
N VAL A 129 29.62 -14.60 5.74
CA VAL A 129 30.61 -14.12 4.76
C VAL A 129 31.51 -13.03 5.33
N ARG A 130 31.01 -12.21 6.27
CA ARG A 130 31.82 -11.18 6.94
C ARG A 130 33.01 -11.77 7.71
N GLN A 131 32.90 -13.01 8.20
CA GLN A 131 33.95 -13.72 8.93
C GLN A 131 34.84 -14.58 8.01
N GLY A 132 34.49 -14.68 6.72
CA GLY A 132 35.09 -15.62 5.77
C GLY A 132 34.42 -16.99 5.81
N LEU A 133 34.15 -17.56 4.63
CA LEU A 133 33.44 -18.84 4.50
C LEU A 133 34.32 -20.08 4.62
N ARG A 134 35.64 -19.91 4.71
CA ARG A 134 36.66 -20.98 4.70
C ARG A 134 36.63 -21.89 3.46
N MET A 135 35.65 -22.78 3.34
CA MET A 135 35.52 -23.75 2.24
C MET A 135 34.07 -24.26 2.11
N GLY A 136 33.56 -24.41 0.88
CA GLY A 136 32.20 -24.92 0.59
C GLY A 136 31.33 -23.93 -0.19
N HIS A 137 30.15 -24.38 -0.63
CA HIS A 137 29.18 -23.54 -1.34
C HIS A 137 28.46 -22.55 -0.41
N SER A 138 28.05 -21.41 -0.97
CA SER A 138 27.21 -20.42 -0.30
C SER A 138 26.06 -19.99 -1.20
N GLN A 139 24.95 -19.58 -0.61
CA GLN A 139 23.75 -19.16 -1.30
C GLN A 139 23.61 -17.64 -1.27
N MET A 140 23.35 -17.04 -2.43
CA MET A 140 22.82 -15.68 -2.51
C MET A 140 21.31 -15.72 -2.27
N LYS A 141 20.83 -14.92 -1.32
CA LYS A 141 19.42 -14.80 -0.96
C LYS A 141 18.81 -13.59 -1.66
N ASP A 142 17.67 -13.79 -2.29
CA ASP A 142 16.87 -12.72 -2.87
C ASP A 142 16.17 -11.93 -1.74
N THR A 143 16.50 -10.65 -1.55
CA THR A 143 15.91 -9.86 -0.45
C THR A 143 14.44 -9.50 -0.69
N MET A 144 13.98 -9.41 -1.94
CA MET A 144 12.57 -9.21 -2.23
C MET A 144 11.75 -10.37 -1.66
N ILE A 145 12.21 -11.60 -1.89
CA ILE A 145 11.57 -12.78 -1.35
C ILE A 145 11.78 -12.86 0.16
N GLN A 146 13.04 -12.83 0.61
CA GLN A 146 13.40 -13.09 2.01
C GLN A 146 12.80 -12.06 2.99
N ASP A 147 12.84 -10.77 2.64
CA ASP A 147 12.46 -9.68 3.54
C ASP A 147 11.03 -9.20 3.30
N GLY A 148 10.46 -9.46 2.12
CA GLY A 148 9.13 -9.01 1.73
C GLY A 148 8.06 -10.10 1.64
N LEU A 149 8.41 -11.30 1.16
CA LEU A 149 7.43 -12.30 0.69
C LEU A 149 7.57 -13.68 1.34
N TRP A 150 8.47 -13.85 2.30
CA TRP A 150 8.72 -15.12 2.99
C TRP A 150 8.23 -15.11 4.44
N CYS A 151 7.58 -16.19 4.87
CA CYS A 151 7.12 -16.33 6.23
C CYS A 151 8.30 -16.74 7.12
N ALA A 152 8.79 -15.83 7.96
CA ALA A 152 9.90 -16.10 8.87
C ALA A 152 9.61 -17.20 9.91
N PHE A 153 8.35 -17.59 10.10
CA PHE A 153 7.93 -18.55 11.13
C PHE A 153 7.64 -19.95 10.58
N ASN A 154 7.14 -20.04 9.35
CA ASN A 154 6.70 -21.30 8.75
C ASN A 154 7.53 -21.73 7.53
N ASP A 155 8.53 -20.94 7.16
CA ASP A 155 9.48 -21.21 6.09
C ASP A 155 8.84 -21.51 4.72
N TYR A 156 7.94 -20.62 4.30
CA TYR A 156 7.33 -20.66 2.97
C TYR A 156 6.93 -19.28 2.45
N HIS A 157 6.61 -19.19 1.16
CA HIS A 157 6.16 -17.96 0.50
C HIS A 157 4.76 -17.51 0.98
N MET A 158 4.46 -16.21 0.95
CA MET A 158 3.14 -15.66 1.29
C MET A 158 1.99 -16.30 0.50
N GLY A 159 2.24 -16.76 -0.72
CA GLY A 159 1.27 -17.50 -1.53
C GLY A 159 0.75 -18.77 -0.86
N ILE A 160 1.56 -19.45 -0.04
CA ILE A 160 1.10 -20.59 0.76
C ILE A 160 0.14 -20.18 1.87
N THR A 161 0.30 -18.98 2.45
CA THR A 161 -0.71 -18.47 3.41
C THR A 161 -2.06 -18.21 2.74
N ALA A 162 -2.05 -17.80 1.47
CA ALA A 162 -3.28 -17.63 0.69
C ALA A 162 -3.95 -18.97 0.39
N GLU A 163 -3.18 -20.03 0.08
CA GLU A 163 -3.70 -21.39 -0.04
C GLU A 163 -4.30 -21.89 1.29
N ASN A 164 -3.65 -21.61 2.43
CA ASN A 164 -4.18 -21.98 3.74
C ASN A 164 -5.51 -21.29 4.04
N VAL A 165 -5.63 -19.99 3.69
CA VAL A 165 -6.88 -19.24 3.81
C VAL A 165 -7.95 -19.81 2.87
N ALA A 166 -7.60 -20.09 1.61
CA ALA A 166 -8.52 -20.69 0.65
C ALA A 166 -9.11 -22.01 1.17
N ALA A 167 -8.24 -22.90 1.66
CA ALA A 167 -8.65 -24.17 2.24
C ALA A 167 -9.52 -23.99 3.50
N LYS A 168 -9.10 -23.12 4.43
CA LYS A 168 -9.80 -22.92 5.71
C LYS A 168 -11.19 -22.29 5.56
N PHE A 169 -11.33 -21.35 4.63
CA PHE A 169 -12.57 -20.57 4.45
C PHE A 169 -13.44 -21.06 3.27
N GLY A 170 -13.00 -22.11 2.58
CA GLY A 170 -13.71 -22.72 1.44
C GLY A 170 -13.75 -21.81 0.22
N ILE A 171 -12.66 -21.06 -0.05
CA ILE A 171 -12.59 -20.16 -1.20
C ILE A 171 -12.09 -20.92 -2.42
N THR A 172 -13.02 -21.21 -3.33
CA THR A 172 -12.79 -21.98 -4.56
C THR A 172 -11.89 -21.23 -5.55
N ARG A 173 -11.21 -21.97 -6.44
CA ARG A 173 -10.41 -21.39 -7.54
C ARG A 173 -11.25 -20.49 -8.45
N GLU A 174 -12.46 -20.91 -8.76
CA GLU A 174 -13.38 -20.21 -9.66
C GLU A 174 -13.76 -18.83 -9.10
N ALA A 175 -14.07 -18.77 -7.80
CA ALA A 175 -14.33 -17.50 -7.11
C ALA A 175 -13.11 -16.57 -7.11
N GLN A 176 -11.90 -17.12 -6.94
CA GLN A 176 -10.66 -16.33 -6.98
C GLN A 176 -10.43 -15.72 -8.36
N ASP A 177 -10.61 -16.51 -9.42
CA ASP A 177 -10.43 -16.06 -10.79
C ASP A 177 -11.52 -15.06 -11.22
N GLN A 178 -12.76 -15.26 -10.77
CA GLN A 178 -13.85 -14.32 -11.02
C GLN A 178 -13.60 -12.96 -10.35
N LEU A 179 -13.11 -12.96 -9.10
CA LEU A 179 -12.70 -11.73 -8.42
C LEU A 179 -11.57 -11.04 -9.20
N ALA A 180 -10.55 -11.80 -9.59
CA ALA A 180 -9.41 -11.26 -10.31
C ALA A 180 -9.82 -10.59 -11.63
N PHE A 181 -10.70 -11.25 -12.39
CA PHE A 181 -11.27 -10.70 -13.61
C PHE A 181 -12.07 -9.41 -13.32
N SER A 182 -12.93 -9.41 -12.30
CA SER A 182 -13.66 -8.21 -11.89
C SER A 182 -12.74 -7.06 -11.51
N SER A 183 -11.65 -7.33 -10.76
CA SER A 183 -10.66 -6.33 -10.37
C SER A 183 -9.97 -5.72 -11.60
N GLN A 184 -9.60 -6.53 -12.59
CA GLN A 184 -9.06 -6.07 -13.87
C GLN A 184 -10.06 -5.17 -14.61
N GLN A 185 -11.32 -5.60 -14.76
CA GLN A 185 -12.34 -4.83 -15.46
C GLN A 185 -12.60 -3.48 -14.77
N LYS A 186 -12.68 -3.45 -13.43
CA LYS A 186 -12.84 -2.20 -12.67
C LYS A 186 -11.64 -1.26 -12.85
N ALA A 187 -10.42 -1.78 -12.82
CA ALA A 187 -9.20 -0.98 -13.01
C ALA A 187 -9.10 -0.40 -14.42
N ILE A 188 -9.38 -1.19 -15.46
CA ILE A 188 -9.37 -0.73 -16.85
C ILE A 188 -10.40 0.39 -17.04
N LYS A 189 -11.63 0.17 -16.56
CA LYS A 189 -12.69 1.19 -16.63
C LYS A 189 -12.30 2.47 -15.88
N ALA A 190 -11.67 2.36 -14.71
CA ALA A 190 -11.23 3.51 -13.92
C ALA A 190 -10.10 4.29 -14.62
N ILE A 191 -9.18 3.62 -15.29
CA ILE A 191 -8.14 4.25 -16.12
C ILE A 191 -8.78 4.98 -17.31
N GLU A 192 -9.65 4.29 -18.06
CA GLU A 192 -10.33 4.86 -19.24
C GLU A 192 -11.21 6.07 -18.88
N SER A 193 -11.83 6.06 -17.71
CA SER A 193 -12.65 7.18 -17.23
C SER A 193 -11.85 8.33 -16.60
N GLY A 194 -10.52 8.18 -16.47
CA GLY A 194 -9.66 9.17 -15.80
C GLY A 194 -9.85 9.25 -14.28
N ALA A 195 -10.35 8.19 -13.64
CA ALA A 195 -10.62 8.19 -12.20
C ALA A 195 -9.36 8.41 -11.35
N PHE A 196 -8.19 8.00 -11.87
CA PHE A 196 -6.91 8.13 -11.18
C PHE A 196 -6.13 9.41 -11.51
N THR A 197 -6.61 10.24 -12.46
CA THR A 197 -5.86 11.41 -12.93
C THR A 197 -5.61 12.43 -11.81
N LYS A 198 -6.54 12.57 -10.86
CA LYS A 198 -6.38 13.47 -9.71
C LYS A 198 -5.41 12.94 -8.66
N GLU A 199 -5.22 11.63 -8.54
CA GLU A 199 -4.40 11.04 -7.48
C GLU A 199 -2.97 10.73 -7.91
N ILE A 200 -2.74 10.53 -9.22
CA ILE A 200 -1.43 10.24 -9.79
C ILE A 200 -0.64 11.54 -10.00
N LEU A 201 0.66 11.51 -9.68
CA LEU A 201 1.62 12.45 -10.26
C LEU A 201 2.33 11.84 -11.47
N SER A 202 2.56 12.65 -12.49
CA SER A 202 3.34 12.25 -13.66
C SER A 202 4.83 12.15 -13.32
N VAL A 203 5.45 11.03 -13.67
CA VAL A 203 6.89 10.77 -13.47
C VAL A 203 7.60 10.89 -14.82
N THR A 204 8.60 11.76 -14.90
CA THR A 204 9.43 11.90 -16.11
C THR A 204 10.58 10.89 -16.09
N ILE A 205 10.57 9.96 -17.03
CA ILE A 205 11.60 8.96 -17.25
C ILE A 205 12.56 9.47 -18.31
N LYS A 206 13.81 9.74 -17.92
CA LYS A 206 14.84 10.24 -18.84
C LYS A 206 15.29 9.13 -19.78
N GLY A 207 15.01 9.27 -21.07
CA GLY A 207 15.40 8.32 -22.10
C GLY A 207 16.48 8.86 -23.04
N LYS A 208 17.27 7.96 -23.63
CA LYS A 208 18.28 8.34 -24.64
C LYS A 208 17.68 8.97 -25.90
N LYS A 209 16.41 8.68 -26.19
CA LYS A 209 15.65 9.16 -27.36
C LYS A 209 14.66 10.28 -27.01
N GLY A 210 14.73 10.82 -25.79
CA GLY A 210 13.77 11.77 -25.25
C GLY A 210 13.16 11.28 -23.94
N ASP A 211 12.54 12.22 -23.23
CA ASP A 211 11.86 11.96 -21.97
C ASP A 211 10.48 11.33 -22.21
N ILE A 212 10.13 10.34 -21.38
CA ILE A 212 8.82 9.68 -21.39
C ILE A 212 8.07 10.11 -20.13
N ILE A 213 6.81 10.48 -20.27
CA ILE A 213 5.93 10.76 -19.13
C ILE A 213 5.20 9.47 -18.75
N PHE A 214 5.37 9.06 -17.51
CA PHE A 214 4.70 7.90 -16.92
C PHE A 214 3.68 8.36 -15.88
N ASP A 215 2.40 8.22 -16.19
CA ASP A 215 1.27 8.73 -15.39
C ASP A 215 0.07 7.77 -15.35
N THR A 216 0.26 6.53 -15.82
CA THR A 216 -0.79 5.53 -15.92
C THR A 216 -0.30 4.22 -15.30
N ASP A 217 -1.10 3.59 -14.45
CA ASP A 217 -0.81 2.27 -13.88
C ASP A 217 -0.63 1.24 -15.01
N GLU A 218 0.53 0.60 -15.11
CA GLU A 218 0.88 -0.27 -16.25
C GLU A 218 0.70 -1.77 -15.97
N TYR A 219 0.39 -2.13 -14.72
CA TYR A 219 0.16 -3.51 -14.34
C TYR A 219 -1.18 -4.09 -14.86
N PRO A 220 -2.29 -3.33 -14.93
CA PRO A 220 -3.56 -3.81 -15.47
C PRO A 220 -3.43 -4.38 -16.88
N LYS A 221 -4.13 -5.48 -17.16
CA LYS A 221 -4.10 -6.17 -18.45
C LYS A 221 -5.32 -5.79 -19.27
N SER A 222 -5.16 -4.88 -20.23
CA SER A 222 -6.25 -4.41 -21.08
C SER A 222 -6.95 -5.53 -21.87
N ASP A 223 -6.27 -6.65 -22.10
CA ASP A 223 -6.77 -7.84 -22.79
C ASP A 223 -7.19 -8.97 -21.82
N ALA A 224 -7.43 -8.65 -20.54
CA ALA A 224 -7.86 -9.59 -19.52
C ALA A 224 -9.13 -10.33 -19.96
N MET A 225 -9.06 -11.67 -19.96
CA MET A 225 -10.18 -12.56 -20.26
C MET A 225 -10.26 -13.60 -19.14
N LEU A 226 -11.47 -13.94 -18.70
CA LEU A 226 -11.68 -14.89 -17.62
C LEU A 226 -11.08 -16.26 -17.97
N GLU A 227 -11.24 -16.70 -19.22
CA GLU A 227 -10.71 -17.96 -19.73
C GLU A 227 -9.17 -18.00 -19.66
N LYS A 228 -8.51 -16.87 -19.96
CA LYS A 228 -7.04 -16.77 -19.84
C LYS A 228 -6.59 -16.91 -18.39
N ILE A 229 -7.32 -16.31 -17.44
CA ILE A 229 -7.03 -16.40 -16.01
C ILE A 229 -7.24 -17.84 -15.51
N GLN A 230 -8.34 -18.48 -15.91
CA GLN A 230 -8.67 -19.87 -15.55
C GLN A 230 -7.64 -20.87 -16.08
N ALA A 231 -7.07 -20.63 -17.27
CA ALA A 231 -6.04 -21.48 -17.86
C ALA A 231 -4.67 -21.42 -17.14
N LEU A 232 -4.46 -20.47 -16.22
CA LEU A 232 -3.18 -20.33 -15.54
C LEU A 232 -2.89 -21.49 -14.57
N ARG A 233 -1.62 -21.89 -14.54
CA ARG A 233 -1.10 -22.88 -13.58
C ARG A 233 -1.01 -22.26 -12.19
N THR A 234 -1.14 -23.12 -11.19
CA THR A 234 -0.95 -22.78 -9.77
C THR A 234 0.49 -22.34 -9.52
N ALA A 235 0.68 -21.26 -8.77
CA ALA A 235 1.98 -20.62 -8.61
C ALA A 235 2.80 -21.17 -7.42
N PHE A 236 2.14 -21.63 -6.36
CA PHE A 236 2.80 -21.91 -5.08
C PHE A 236 2.71 -23.36 -4.62
N LYS A 237 1.66 -24.09 -5.00
CA LYS A 237 1.43 -25.47 -4.60
C LYS A 237 0.89 -26.28 -5.78
N LYS A 238 1.42 -27.50 -5.99
CA LYS A 238 0.85 -28.48 -6.92
C LYS A 238 -0.54 -28.86 -6.39
N ASP A 239 -1.58 -28.65 -7.19
CA ASP A 239 -2.99 -28.79 -6.78
C ASP A 239 -3.50 -27.70 -5.81
N GLY A 240 -2.86 -26.52 -5.86
CA GLY A 240 -3.35 -25.31 -5.20
C GLY A 240 -4.48 -24.61 -5.97
N THR A 241 -4.80 -23.40 -5.52
CA THR A 241 -5.82 -22.52 -6.11
C THR A 241 -5.27 -21.16 -6.51
N VAL A 242 -4.11 -20.77 -5.97
CA VAL A 242 -3.52 -19.46 -6.20
C VAL A 242 -2.65 -19.49 -7.46
N THR A 243 -2.86 -18.53 -8.35
CA THR A 243 -2.15 -18.36 -9.62
C THR A 243 -1.57 -16.95 -9.74
N ALA A 244 -0.76 -16.71 -10.77
CA ALA A 244 -0.31 -15.36 -11.10
C ALA A 244 -1.45 -14.43 -11.54
N GLY A 245 -2.61 -14.98 -11.95
CA GLY A 245 -3.76 -14.17 -12.38
C GLY A 245 -4.67 -13.75 -11.25
N ASN A 246 -4.67 -14.47 -10.13
CA ASN A 246 -5.51 -14.19 -8.95
C ASN A 246 -4.70 -13.78 -7.70
N ALA A 247 -3.43 -13.44 -7.90
CA ALA A 247 -2.55 -12.80 -6.94
C ALA A 247 -2.12 -11.43 -7.47
N SER A 248 -1.77 -10.51 -6.57
CA SER A 248 -1.14 -9.26 -6.99
C SER A 248 0.28 -9.48 -7.51
N GLY A 249 0.78 -8.50 -8.27
CA GLY A 249 2.13 -8.50 -8.79
C GLY A 249 3.23 -8.15 -7.79
N ILE A 250 4.44 -8.15 -8.34
CA ILE A 250 5.60 -7.46 -7.81
C ILE A 250 5.65 -6.11 -8.52
N ASN A 251 5.75 -5.03 -7.76
CA ASN A 251 5.52 -3.69 -8.29
C ASN A 251 6.36 -2.63 -7.58
N ASP A 252 6.55 -1.52 -8.29
CA ASP A 252 7.25 -0.34 -7.79
C ASP A 252 6.25 0.82 -7.66
N GLY A 253 6.45 1.68 -6.67
CA GLY A 253 5.62 2.88 -6.51
C GLY A 253 5.75 3.54 -5.15
N ALA A 254 5.20 4.74 -5.04
CA ALA A 254 5.13 5.49 -3.79
C ALA A 254 3.79 6.21 -3.63
N ALA A 255 3.42 6.52 -2.39
CA ALA A 255 2.25 7.30 -2.04
C ALA A 255 2.53 8.15 -0.79
N ALA A 256 2.04 9.39 -0.78
CA ALA A 256 2.21 10.37 0.27
C ALA A 256 0.89 11.06 0.61
N LEU A 257 0.73 11.40 1.89
CA LEU A 257 -0.38 12.17 2.42
C LEU A 257 0.18 13.23 3.37
N VAL A 258 -0.40 14.42 3.35
CA VAL A 258 -0.13 15.46 4.35
C VAL A 258 -1.25 15.42 5.39
N LEU A 259 -0.87 15.20 6.65
CA LEU A 259 -1.77 15.22 7.79
C LEU A 259 -1.54 16.48 8.60
N MET A 260 -2.63 17.03 9.13
CA MET A 260 -2.60 18.22 9.99
C MET A 260 -3.52 18.04 11.19
N SER A 261 -3.28 18.79 12.27
CA SER A 261 -4.35 19.06 13.23
C SER A 261 -5.46 19.85 12.53
N ALA A 262 -6.73 19.58 12.86
CA ALA A 262 -7.86 20.32 12.28
C ALA A 262 -7.77 21.82 12.56
N ASP A 263 -7.30 22.20 13.75
CA ASP A 263 -7.06 23.59 14.13
C ASP A 263 -5.99 24.24 13.24
N LYS A 264 -4.89 23.54 12.96
CA LYS A 264 -3.83 24.05 12.08
C LYS A 264 -4.29 24.16 10.62
N ALA A 265 -5.06 23.19 10.13
CA ALA A 265 -5.64 23.27 8.79
C ALA A 265 -6.56 24.50 8.67
N LYS A 266 -7.37 24.77 9.70
CA LYS A 266 -8.22 25.96 9.78
C LYS A 266 -7.41 27.26 9.87
N GLU A 267 -6.36 27.29 10.69
CA GLU A 267 -5.44 28.45 10.81
C GLU A 267 -4.81 28.81 9.47
N LEU A 268 -4.40 27.80 8.69
CA LEU A 268 -3.78 27.99 7.38
C LEU A 268 -4.79 28.15 6.22
N GLY A 269 -6.10 28.09 6.49
CA GLY A 269 -7.13 28.20 5.45
C GLY A 269 -7.19 27.01 4.48
N ILE A 270 -6.70 25.84 4.90
CA ILE A 270 -6.62 24.64 4.07
C ILE A 270 -7.88 23.81 4.25
N LYS A 271 -8.56 23.52 3.13
CA LYS A 271 -9.73 22.64 3.12
C LYS A 271 -9.29 21.17 3.22
N PRO A 272 -9.68 20.42 4.25
CA PRO A 272 -9.30 19.02 4.35
C PRO A 272 -10.07 18.12 3.38
N MET A 273 -9.44 17.02 2.96
CA MET A 273 -10.10 15.95 2.19
C MET A 273 -10.98 15.08 3.08
N ALA A 274 -10.47 14.70 4.26
CA ALA A 274 -11.15 13.87 5.23
C ALA A 274 -10.53 14.00 6.62
N ARG A 275 -11.31 13.69 7.66
CA ARG A 275 -10.81 13.49 9.03
C ARG A 275 -10.53 12.02 9.28
N ILE A 276 -9.55 11.71 10.13
CA ILE A 276 -9.27 10.34 10.59
C ILE A 276 -10.18 10.06 11.78
N ARG A 277 -11.18 9.18 11.59
CA ARG A 277 -12.14 8.81 12.64
C ARG A 277 -11.57 7.81 13.63
N SER A 278 -10.85 6.82 13.12
CA SER A 278 -10.24 5.80 13.97
C SER A 278 -9.20 4.99 13.18
N PHE A 279 -8.38 4.26 13.91
CA PHE A 279 -7.47 3.29 13.34
C PHE A 279 -7.15 2.17 14.34
N ALA A 280 -6.77 1.03 13.79
CA ALA A 280 -6.36 -0.12 14.58
C ALA A 280 -5.40 -1.02 13.82
N ALA A 281 -4.64 -1.80 14.59
CA ALA A 281 -3.90 -2.95 14.11
C ALA A 281 -4.24 -4.15 14.98
N ALA A 282 -4.05 -5.34 14.42
CA ALA A 282 -4.28 -6.62 15.07
C ALA A 282 -3.26 -7.65 14.61
N GLY A 283 -3.05 -8.69 15.43
CA GLY A 283 -2.27 -9.87 15.10
C GLY A 283 -3.18 -11.08 14.89
N VAL A 284 -2.73 -12.01 14.06
CA VAL A 284 -3.34 -13.30 13.76
C VAL A 284 -2.23 -14.33 13.57
N ASP A 285 -2.59 -15.61 13.44
CA ASP A 285 -1.61 -16.65 13.12
C ASP A 285 -0.89 -16.33 11.78
N PRO A 286 0.46 -16.36 11.72
CA PRO A 286 1.21 -16.09 10.51
C PRO A 286 0.87 -17.00 9.32
N SER A 287 0.35 -18.20 9.57
CA SER A 287 -0.04 -19.16 8.53
C SER A 287 -1.28 -18.74 7.74
N ILE A 288 -2.09 -17.84 8.30
CA ILE A 288 -3.32 -17.29 7.70
C ILE A 288 -3.29 -15.76 7.76
N MET A 289 -2.11 -15.16 7.58
CA MET A 289 -1.89 -13.71 7.69
C MET A 289 -2.89 -12.87 6.90
N GLY A 290 -3.41 -13.41 5.79
CA GLY A 290 -4.43 -12.80 4.95
C GLY A 290 -5.70 -12.39 5.70
N ILE A 291 -6.03 -13.02 6.84
CA ILE A 291 -7.22 -12.67 7.63
C ILE A 291 -7.01 -11.50 8.59
N GLY A 292 -5.77 -10.98 8.71
CA GLY A 292 -5.43 -9.84 9.57
C GLY A 292 -6.35 -8.61 9.45
N PRO A 293 -6.88 -8.25 8.27
CA PRO A 293 -7.85 -7.16 8.13
C PRO A 293 -9.10 -7.32 9.00
N VAL A 294 -9.59 -8.54 9.22
CA VAL A 294 -10.84 -8.79 9.95
C VAL A 294 -10.80 -8.22 11.37
N PRO A 295 -9.86 -8.65 12.25
CA PRO A 295 -9.78 -8.08 13.60
C PRO A 295 -9.32 -6.61 13.60
N ALA A 296 -8.52 -6.18 12.62
CA ALA A 296 -8.10 -4.78 12.52
C ALA A 296 -9.29 -3.85 12.20
N ALA A 297 -10.09 -4.18 11.18
CA ALA A 297 -11.27 -3.43 10.78
C ALA A 297 -12.34 -3.44 11.87
N ARG A 298 -12.66 -4.61 12.46
CA ARG A 298 -13.61 -4.70 13.59
C ARG A 298 -13.20 -3.78 14.75
N LYS A 299 -11.91 -3.75 15.09
CA LYS A 299 -11.38 -2.87 16.15
C LYS A 299 -11.42 -1.39 15.78
N ALA A 300 -11.15 -1.02 14.52
CA ALA A 300 -11.23 0.35 14.06
C ALA A 300 -12.69 0.85 14.02
N LEU A 301 -13.60 0.05 13.48
CA LEU A 301 -15.04 0.32 13.46
C LEU A 301 -15.60 0.50 14.88
N ALA A 302 -15.29 -0.41 15.79
CA ALA A 302 -15.71 -0.30 17.19
C ALA A 302 -15.20 0.99 17.86
N LYS A 303 -13.95 1.40 17.60
CA LYS A 303 -13.41 2.68 18.10
C LYS A 303 -14.12 3.90 17.51
N ALA A 304 -14.59 3.81 16.28
CA ALA A 304 -15.33 4.89 15.61
C ALA A 304 -16.82 4.94 15.99
N GLY A 305 -17.32 3.92 16.70
CA GLY A 305 -18.75 3.74 16.97
C GLY A 305 -19.54 3.38 15.70
N LEU A 306 -18.93 2.67 14.76
CA LEU A 306 -19.50 2.33 13.45
C LEU A 306 -19.59 0.81 13.27
N SER A 307 -20.43 0.42 12.32
CA SER A 307 -20.55 -0.93 11.77
C SER A 307 -20.09 -0.94 10.30
N VAL A 308 -19.96 -2.14 9.71
CA VAL A 308 -19.63 -2.26 8.27
C VAL A 308 -20.73 -1.66 7.39
N ALA A 309 -21.99 -1.67 7.83
CA ALA A 309 -23.11 -1.11 7.08
C ALA A 309 -23.05 0.42 6.94
N ASP A 310 -22.36 1.10 7.87
CA ASP A 310 -22.18 2.56 7.85
C ASP A 310 -21.09 3.02 6.88
N LEU A 311 -20.38 2.08 6.25
CA LEU A 311 -19.33 2.38 5.27
C LEU A 311 -19.95 2.66 3.90
N ASP A 312 -19.53 3.75 3.27
CA ASP A 312 -19.92 4.10 1.91
C ASP A 312 -18.94 3.54 0.88
N LEU A 313 -17.64 3.53 1.20
CA LEU A 313 -16.58 2.96 0.37
C LEU A 313 -15.55 2.20 1.19
N ILE A 314 -15.00 1.17 0.58
CA ILE A 314 -13.99 0.30 1.20
C ILE A 314 -12.86 0.08 0.20
N GLU A 315 -11.64 0.34 0.65
CA GLU A 315 -10.43 -0.12 -0.02
C GLU A 315 -9.79 -1.22 0.83
N ALA A 316 -9.97 -2.47 0.41
CA ALA A 316 -9.38 -3.64 1.04
C ALA A 316 -8.34 -4.26 0.10
N ASN A 317 -7.08 -4.30 0.51
CA ASN A 317 -6.00 -4.68 -0.40
C ASN A 317 -6.10 -6.13 -0.88
N GLU A 318 -5.95 -6.33 -2.19
CA GLU A 318 -6.02 -7.63 -2.86
C GLU A 318 -4.63 -8.26 -3.05
N ALA A 319 -3.90 -8.55 -1.97
CA ALA A 319 -2.62 -9.25 -2.10
C ALA A 319 -2.80 -10.62 -2.80
N PHE A 320 -3.88 -11.31 -2.41
CA PHE A 320 -4.39 -12.51 -3.08
C PHE A 320 -5.92 -12.48 -3.09
N ALA A 321 -6.55 -13.05 -4.11
CA ALA A 321 -8.00 -13.17 -4.19
C ALA A 321 -8.57 -14.02 -3.03
N ALA A 322 -7.88 -15.11 -2.66
CA ALA A 322 -8.28 -15.99 -1.57
C ALA A 322 -8.53 -15.24 -0.26
N GLN A 323 -7.56 -14.41 0.17
CA GLN A 323 -7.68 -13.66 1.42
C GLN A 323 -8.71 -12.53 1.32
N PHE A 324 -8.80 -11.86 0.17
CA PHE A 324 -9.75 -10.77 -0.02
C PHE A 324 -11.19 -11.29 0.13
N LEU A 325 -11.50 -12.42 -0.52
CA LEU A 325 -12.81 -13.06 -0.43
C LEU A 325 -13.12 -13.54 0.99
N ALA A 326 -12.14 -14.13 1.69
CA ALA A 326 -12.31 -14.55 3.07
C ALA A 326 -12.59 -13.36 4.01
N VAL A 327 -11.84 -12.26 3.86
CA VAL A 327 -12.05 -11.03 4.63
C VAL A 327 -13.43 -10.44 4.34
N GLY A 328 -13.81 -10.35 3.06
CA GLY A 328 -15.12 -9.82 2.66
C GLY A 328 -16.28 -10.64 3.21
N LYS A 329 -16.15 -11.97 3.22
CA LYS A 329 -17.12 -12.88 3.84
C LYS A 329 -17.24 -12.67 5.35
N GLU A 330 -16.10 -12.55 6.05
CA GLU A 330 -16.07 -12.41 7.51
C GLU A 330 -16.55 -11.03 8.01
N LEU A 331 -16.35 -9.98 7.21
CA LEU A 331 -16.80 -8.62 7.55
C LEU A 331 -18.18 -8.29 6.98
N GLY A 332 -18.68 -9.07 6.02
CA GLY A 332 -19.96 -8.79 5.35
C GLY A 332 -19.85 -7.59 4.40
N PHE A 333 -18.78 -7.55 3.58
CA PHE A 333 -18.59 -6.49 2.60
C PHE A 333 -19.66 -6.50 1.50
N ASP A 334 -20.22 -5.33 1.26
CA ASP A 334 -21.00 -5.04 0.05
C ASP A 334 -20.03 -4.86 -1.14
N GLN A 335 -20.12 -5.77 -2.11
CA GLN A 335 -19.20 -5.82 -3.26
C GLN A 335 -19.26 -4.55 -4.11
N GLU A 336 -20.39 -3.84 -4.14
CA GLU A 336 -20.55 -2.60 -4.90
C GLU A 336 -19.79 -1.41 -4.26
N LYS A 337 -19.40 -1.55 -2.99
CA LYS A 337 -18.67 -0.53 -2.24
C LYS A 337 -17.17 -0.79 -2.11
N VAL A 338 -16.70 -1.98 -2.51
CA VAL A 338 -15.31 -2.40 -2.26
C VAL A 338 -14.46 -2.34 -3.53
N ASN A 339 -13.31 -1.67 -3.45
CA ASN A 339 -12.33 -1.50 -4.52
C ASN A 339 -13.02 -1.09 -5.82
N VAL A 340 -13.81 -0.03 -5.77
CA VAL A 340 -14.73 0.37 -6.86
C VAL A 340 -14.01 0.77 -8.15
N ASN A 341 -12.71 1.08 -8.05
CA ASN A 341 -11.83 1.41 -9.16
C ASN A 341 -10.83 0.27 -9.46
N GLY A 342 -11.08 -0.94 -8.96
CA GLY A 342 -10.15 -2.07 -9.04
C GLY A 342 -9.15 -2.08 -7.88
N GLY A 343 -8.52 -3.23 -7.66
CA GLY A 343 -7.60 -3.44 -6.53
C GLY A 343 -6.23 -3.95 -6.97
N ALA A 344 -5.45 -4.45 -6.01
CA ALA A 344 -4.04 -4.78 -6.21
C ALA A 344 -3.78 -5.96 -7.15
N ILE A 345 -4.77 -6.83 -7.42
CA ILE A 345 -4.62 -7.85 -8.47
C ILE A 345 -4.43 -7.19 -9.84
N ALA A 346 -5.12 -6.07 -10.08
CA ALA A 346 -5.01 -5.33 -11.33
C ALA A 346 -3.97 -4.20 -11.26
N ILE A 347 -4.00 -3.38 -10.21
CA ILE A 347 -3.17 -2.18 -10.09
C ILE A 347 -1.73 -2.53 -9.68
N GLY A 348 -1.55 -3.59 -8.89
CA GLY A 348 -0.26 -4.00 -8.35
C GLY A 348 -0.08 -3.71 -6.85
N HIS A 349 0.98 -4.28 -6.28
CA HIS A 349 1.25 -4.30 -4.84
C HIS A 349 2.70 -3.92 -4.47
N PRO A 350 3.09 -2.63 -4.59
CA PRO A 350 4.37 -2.15 -4.06
C PRO A 350 4.32 -2.20 -2.52
N ILE A 351 4.91 -3.21 -1.90
CA ILE A 351 4.57 -3.64 -0.53
C ILE A 351 4.65 -2.50 0.52
N GLY A 352 5.74 -1.74 0.58
CA GLY A 352 5.89 -0.62 1.53
C GLY A 352 4.95 0.56 1.28
N ALA A 353 4.53 0.78 0.03
CA ALA A 353 3.65 1.89 -0.37
C ALA A 353 2.15 1.52 -0.37
N SER A 354 1.81 0.23 -0.47
CA SER A 354 0.45 -0.21 -0.79
C SER A 354 -0.60 0.24 0.20
N GLY A 355 -0.27 0.25 1.51
CA GLY A 355 -1.18 0.75 2.52
C GLY A 355 -1.52 2.24 2.37
N ALA A 356 -0.56 3.07 1.98
CA ALA A 356 -0.81 4.48 1.68
C ALA A 356 -1.53 4.62 0.32
N ARG A 357 -1.15 3.83 -0.68
CA ARG A 357 -1.75 3.82 -2.03
C ARG A 357 -3.26 3.58 -1.97
N ILE A 358 -3.72 2.54 -1.24
CA ILE A 358 -5.16 2.27 -1.10
C ILE A 358 -5.89 3.41 -0.39
N LEU A 359 -5.26 4.10 0.57
CA LEU A 359 -5.88 5.23 1.25
C LEU A 359 -5.97 6.45 0.33
N VAL A 360 -4.95 6.72 -0.48
CA VAL A 360 -5.00 7.74 -1.53
C VAL A 360 -6.19 7.46 -2.46
N THR A 361 -6.28 6.26 -3.01
CA THR A 361 -7.39 5.88 -3.90
C THR A 361 -8.76 6.01 -3.22
N LEU A 362 -8.88 5.60 -1.95
CA LEU A 362 -10.10 5.74 -1.17
C LEU A 362 -10.54 7.21 -1.06
N LEU A 363 -9.63 8.12 -0.71
CA LEU A 363 -9.95 9.54 -0.49
C LEU A 363 -10.45 10.21 -1.78
N HIS A 364 -9.79 9.95 -2.90
CA HIS A 364 -10.20 10.50 -4.21
C HIS A 364 -11.50 9.88 -4.70
N ALA A 365 -11.70 8.56 -4.53
CA ALA A 365 -12.97 7.91 -4.84
C ALA A 365 -14.13 8.42 -3.97
N MET A 366 -13.87 8.69 -2.68
CA MET A 366 -14.85 9.28 -1.78
C MET A 366 -15.26 10.68 -2.22
N GLU A 367 -14.30 11.53 -2.60
CA GLU A 367 -14.59 12.85 -3.15
C GLU A 367 -15.44 12.75 -4.43
N ALA A 368 -15.04 11.90 -5.38
CA ALA A 368 -15.72 11.75 -6.67
C ALA A 368 -17.15 11.21 -6.56
N ARG A 369 -17.47 10.47 -5.48
CA ARG A 369 -18.78 9.80 -5.28
C ARG A 369 -19.62 10.43 -4.17
N ASP A 370 -19.17 11.54 -3.59
CA ASP A 370 -19.75 12.13 -2.37
C ASP A 370 -19.99 11.10 -1.23
N ALA A 371 -19.14 10.06 -1.12
CA ALA A 371 -19.21 9.02 -0.07
C ALA A 371 -18.65 9.49 1.28
N LYS A 372 -19.43 9.48 2.36
CA LYS A 372 -19.09 10.14 3.63
C LYS A 372 -18.07 9.36 4.46
N VAL A 373 -18.22 8.04 4.59
CA VAL A 373 -17.38 7.21 5.46
C VAL A 373 -16.62 6.15 4.66
N GLY A 374 -15.31 6.07 4.87
CA GLY A 374 -14.42 5.15 4.18
C GLY A 374 -13.61 4.26 5.10
N LEU A 375 -13.33 3.02 4.67
CA LEU A 375 -12.39 2.10 5.32
C LEU A 375 -11.23 1.75 4.38
N ALA A 376 -9.99 1.98 4.80
CA ALA A 376 -8.81 1.40 4.17
C ALA A 376 -8.25 0.28 5.06
N THR A 377 -8.02 -0.92 4.52
CA THR A 377 -7.45 -2.04 5.29
C THR A 377 -6.62 -3.02 4.46
N LEU A 378 -5.65 -3.66 5.09
CA LEU A 378 -4.83 -4.70 4.45
C LEU A 378 -4.22 -5.71 5.42
N CYS A 379 -3.94 -6.89 4.87
CA CYS A 379 -3.19 -7.95 5.53
C CYS A 379 -1.69 -7.65 5.53
N ILE A 380 -0.95 -8.31 6.42
CA ILE A 380 0.47 -8.06 6.63
C ILE A 380 1.17 -9.39 6.85
N GLY A 381 2.23 -9.65 6.07
CA GLY A 381 3.11 -10.81 6.24
C GLY A 381 3.60 -10.95 7.68
N GLY A 382 3.68 -12.19 8.16
CA GLY A 382 3.96 -12.47 9.57
C GLY A 382 2.75 -12.43 10.50
N GLY A 383 1.53 -12.26 9.98
CA GLY A 383 0.29 -12.47 10.74
C GLY A 383 -0.25 -11.20 11.38
N GLN A 384 -0.44 -10.12 10.62
CA GLN A 384 -1.04 -8.90 11.15
C GLN A 384 -2.04 -8.27 10.16
N GLY A 385 -2.79 -7.28 10.63
CA GLY A 385 -3.58 -6.39 9.79
C GLY A 385 -3.59 -4.97 10.33
N VAL A 386 -3.90 -4.01 9.46
CA VAL A 386 -4.06 -2.60 9.80
C VAL A 386 -5.30 -2.04 9.10
N ALA A 387 -6.02 -1.16 9.79
CA ALA A 387 -7.22 -0.51 9.29
C ALA A 387 -7.28 0.96 9.73
N THR A 388 -7.77 1.81 8.85
CA THR A 388 -7.99 3.24 9.09
C THR A 388 -9.37 3.63 8.55
N ILE A 389 -10.18 4.28 9.40
CA ILE A 389 -11.48 4.82 9.04
C ILE A 389 -11.33 6.33 8.84
N VAL A 390 -11.83 6.82 7.72
CA VAL A 390 -11.86 8.24 7.37
C VAL A 390 -13.28 8.70 7.13
N GLU A 391 -13.54 9.98 7.39
CA GLU A 391 -14.82 10.61 7.11
C GLU A 391 -14.59 11.94 6.37
N ARG A 392 -15.29 12.15 5.25
CA ARG A 392 -15.17 13.40 4.49
C ARG A 392 -15.72 14.58 5.31
N VAL A 393 -15.02 15.71 5.26
CA VAL A 393 -15.33 16.94 6.01
C VAL A 393 -16.08 17.96 5.16
#